data_AF-A0A562IVX3-F1
#
_entry.id   AF-A0A562IVX3-F1
#
_cell.length_a   1.000
_cell.length_b   1.000
_cell.length_c   1.000
_cell.angle_alpha   90.00
_cell.angle_beta   90.00
_cell.angle_gamma   90.00
#
_symmetry.space_group_name_H-M   'P 1'
#
loop_
_entity.id
_entity.type
_entity.pdbx_description
1 polymer ?
#
loop_
_entity_poly.entity_id
_entity_poly.type
_entity_poly.pdbx_seq_one_letter_code
_entity_poly.pdbx_strand_id
1 'polypeptide(L)'
;MTTPRRDTGATVAAAKKRPVWPWILLAALIAALLAWWLIAEFTGDDDDVDPSASSVVEETTVATETEVSTETETASPTSGTDIGLGVVLIGDLDALAPDVDLSASVGEPVEANTVQVQAVVADEAFFVGPEAGQTIMVRLQPFGGSDDSESPFEVQEGDTVSFSGTLEQIDEEFLADLQLYQPAEQLETGDYYVQASEISLAE
;
A
#
# COMPACT_ATOMS: atom_id res chain seq x y z
N MET A 1 68.56 17.47 -49.43
CA MET A 1 67.23 16.83 -49.43
C MET A 1 66.70 16.82 -48.01
N THR A 2 65.47 17.31 -47.89
CA THR A 2 64.67 17.64 -46.71
C THR A 2 64.24 16.43 -45.87
N THR A 3 64.39 16.52 -44.54
CA THR A 3 63.33 16.20 -43.54
C THR A 3 63.76 16.63 -42.14
N PRO A 4 62.96 17.48 -41.47
CA PRO A 4 62.75 17.40 -40.02
C PRO A 4 61.26 17.14 -39.76
N ARG A 5 60.92 16.03 -39.07
CA ARG A 5 59.63 15.90 -38.38
C ARG A 5 59.61 14.71 -37.44
N ARG A 6 59.58 14.97 -36.15
CA ARG A 6 58.81 14.19 -35.18
C ARG A 6 58.16 15.19 -34.24
N ASP A 7 56.94 15.55 -34.61
CA ASP A 7 55.95 16.12 -33.69
C ASP A 7 55.59 15.00 -32.70
N THR A 8 55.97 15.16 -31.44
CA THR A 8 55.48 14.31 -30.35
C THR A 8 54.28 15.01 -29.75
N GLY A 9 53.09 14.69 -30.25
CA GLY A 9 51.84 14.98 -29.57
C GLY A 9 51.46 13.84 -28.62
N ALA A 10 51.15 14.16 -27.36
CA ALA A 10 50.27 13.36 -26.50
C ALA A 10 49.85 14.17 -25.25
N THR A 11 48.79 14.97 -25.43
CA THR A 11 47.63 15.16 -24.53
C THR A 11 47.85 15.28 -23.02
N VAL A 12 47.67 16.51 -22.51
CA VAL A 12 47.24 16.79 -21.13
C VAL A 12 45.81 16.29 -20.95
N ALA A 13 45.59 15.36 -20.01
CA ALA A 13 44.27 14.89 -19.63
C ALA A 13 43.46 16.04 -19.01
N ALA A 14 42.43 16.51 -19.70
CA ALA A 14 41.50 17.49 -19.17
C ALA A 14 40.60 16.83 -18.11
N ALA A 15 40.84 17.16 -16.83
CA ALA A 15 39.97 16.73 -15.73
C ALA A 15 38.59 17.40 -15.88
N LYS A 16 37.56 16.57 -16.11
CA LYS A 16 36.17 17.00 -16.32
C LYS A 16 35.61 17.54 -15.00
N LYS A 17 35.48 18.86 -14.89
CA LYS A 17 34.87 19.55 -13.73
C LYS A 17 33.42 19.07 -13.58
N ARG A 18 33.09 18.43 -12.45
CA ARG A 18 31.71 18.02 -12.16
C ARG A 18 30.83 19.29 -12.12
N PRO A 19 29.65 19.29 -12.75
CA PRO A 19 28.76 20.44 -12.67
C PRO A 19 28.32 20.60 -11.22
N VAL A 20 28.65 21.75 -10.62
CA VAL A 20 28.24 22.14 -9.26
C VAL A 20 26.79 22.66 -9.24
N TRP A 21 26.22 22.86 -10.43
CA TRP A 21 24.85 23.35 -10.64
C TRP A 21 23.74 22.56 -9.90
N PRO A 22 23.70 21.21 -9.90
CA PRO A 22 22.69 20.47 -9.14
C PRO A 22 22.78 20.72 -7.62
N TRP A 23 23.98 20.94 -7.09
CA TRP A 23 24.17 21.21 -5.66
C TRP A 23 23.63 22.58 -5.23
N ILE A 24 23.71 23.59 -6.10
CA ILE A 24 23.15 24.91 -5.83
C ILE A 24 21.62 24.86 -5.85
N LEU A 25 21.03 24.13 -6.80
CA LEU A 25 19.58 23.92 -6.86
C LEU A 25 19.07 23.16 -5.62
N LEU A 26 19.78 22.11 -5.21
CA LEU A 26 19.45 21.35 -4.00
C LEU A 26 19.52 22.22 -2.74
N ALA A 27 20.57 23.04 -2.59
CA ALA A 27 20.70 23.96 -1.46
C ALA A 27 19.58 25.01 -1.42
N ALA A 28 19.15 25.51 -2.58
CA ALA A 28 18.04 26.45 -2.67
C ALA A 28 16.68 25.80 -2.30
N LEU A 29 16.44 24.56 -2.74
CA LEU A 29 15.23 23.80 -2.39
C LEU A 29 15.12 23.56 -0.88
N ILE A 30 16.22 23.12 -0.25
CA ILE A 30 16.26 22.89 1.20
C ILE A 30 15.99 24.19 1.97
N ALA A 31 16.58 25.32 1.55
CA ALA A 31 16.35 26.61 2.18
C ALA A 31 14.87 27.05 2.09
N ALA A 32 14.18 26.76 0.99
CA ALA A 32 12.76 27.07 0.82
C ALA A 32 11.87 26.23 1.74
N LEU A 33 12.16 24.93 1.88
CA LEU A 33 11.45 24.03 2.81
C LEU A 33 11.61 24.46 4.27
N LEU A 34 12.83 24.84 4.67
CA LEU A 34 13.08 25.34 6.03
C LEU A 34 12.34 26.66 6.29
N ALA A 35 12.29 27.56 5.31
CA ALA A 35 11.53 28.81 5.44
C ALA A 35 10.02 28.55 5.55
N TRP A 36 9.47 27.61 4.78
CA TRP A 36 8.07 27.19 4.87
C TRP A 36 7.74 26.60 6.24
N TRP A 37 8.57 25.69 6.74
CA TRP A 37 8.37 25.04 8.03
C TRP A 37 8.40 26.05 9.20
N LEU A 38 9.31 27.03 9.19
CA LEU A 38 9.34 28.10 10.20
C LEU A 38 8.07 28.98 10.21
N ILE A 39 7.42 29.17 9.06
CA ILE A 39 6.19 29.98 8.97
C ILE A 39 4.99 29.18 9.50
N ALA A 40 4.93 27.86 9.23
CA ALA A 40 3.87 26.99 9.72
C ALA A 40 3.86 26.89 11.25
N GLU A 41 5.02 26.78 11.89
CA GLU A 41 5.13 26.64 13.35
C GLU A 41 4.70 27.91 14.11
N PHE A 42 4.86 29.10 13.51
CA PHE A 42 4.54 30.37 14.19
C PHE A 42 3.12 30.91 13.91
N THR A 43 2.30 30.23 13.12
CA THR A 43 0.99 30.76 12.67
C THR A 43 -0.23 29.91 13.13
N GLY A 44 -0.05 28.93 14.01
CA GLY A 44 -1.14 28.07 14.51
C GLY A 44 -1.49 28.32 15.98
N ASP A 45 -2.26 29.38 16.26
CA ASP A 45 -2.94 29.61 17.53
C ASP A 45 -4.45 29.82 17.25
N ASP A 46 -5.29 29.33 18.16
CA ASP A 46 -6.76 29.42 18.23
C ASP A 46 -7.59 28.64 17.19
N ASP A 47 -8.25 27.57 17.64
CA ASP A 47 -9.64 27.68 18.11
C ASP A 47 -10.15 26.32 18.66
N ASP A 48 -10.39 26.32 19.97
CA ASP A 48 -11.24 25.39 20.72
C ASP A 48 -12.69 25.41 20.21
N VAL A 49 -13.34 24.24 20.06
CA VAL A 49 -14.66 23.93 20.69
C VAL A 49 -15.06 22.45 20.57
N ASP A 50 -15.16 21.82 21.74
CA ASP A 50 -15.84 20.57 22.10
C ASP A 50 -17.39 20.76 22.14
N PRO A 51 -18.21 19.79 22.58
CA PRO A 51 -18.94 18.78 21.81
C PRO A 51 -20.48 19.00 21.90
N SER A 52 -21.30 18.30 21.13
CA SER A 52 -22.73 18.23 21.44
C SER A 52 -23.34 16.85 21.24
N ALA A 53 -23.70 16.31 22.41
CA ALA A 53 -24.52 15.15 22.63
C ALA A 53 -25.96 15.32 22.10
N SER A 54 -26.52 14.23 21.58
CA SER A 54 -27.94 13.89 21.63
C SER A 54 -28.02 12.36 21.58
N SER A 55 -28.35 11.64 22.66
CA SER A 55 -29.59 11.60 23.44
C SER A 55 -30.71 10.80 22.77
N VAL A 56 -31.27 9.87 23.55
CA VAL A 56 -32.58 9.17 23.44
C VAL A 56 -32.59 7.88 22.60
N VAL A 57 -32.40 6.69 23.19
CA VAL A 57 -33.36 5.76 23.86
C VAL A 57 -34.69 5.53 23.13
N GLU A 58 -34.95 4.31 22.67
CA GLU A 58 -36.29 3.69 22.81
C GLU A 58 -36.23 2.15 22.79
N GLU A 59 -36.88 1.57 23.79
CA GLU A 59 -37.10 0.16 24.11
C GLU A 59 -38.42 -0.31 23.47
N THR A 60 -38.50 -1.51 22.89
CA THR A 60 -39.78 -2.21 22.60
C THR A 60 -39.58 -3.74 22.50
N THR A 61 -39.82 -4.39 23.63
CA THR A 61 -40.72 -5.53 23.90
C THR A 61 -40.91 -6.72 22.90
N VAL A 62 -40.50 -7.90 23.41
CA VAL A 62 -41.25 -9.17 23.64
C VAL A 62 -41.58 -10.15 22.47
N ALA A 63 -40.84 -11.28 22.53
CA ALA A 63 -41.19 -12.72 22.44
C ALA A 63 -42.07 -13.30 21.30
N THR A 64 -41.56 -14.38 20.68
CA THR A 64 -42.32 -15.59 20.29
C THR A 64 -41.36 -16.78 20.15
N GLU A 65 -41.67 -17.89 20.84
CA GLU A 65 -40.98 -19.19 20.75
C GLU A 65 -41.54 -20.06 19.60
N THR A 66 -40.76 -21.08 19.22
CA THR A 66 -41.15 -22.35 18.53
C THR A 66 -41.50 -22.21 17.03
N GLU A 67 -41.05 -23.02 16.06
CA GLU A 67 -40.70 -24.44 15.97
C GLU A 67 -39.65 -24.72 14.89
N VAL A 68 -38.99 -25.86 15.06
CA VAL A 68 -38.07 -26.54 14.14
C VAL A 68 -38.74 -26.83 12.79
N SER A 69 -38.07 -26.49 11.70
CA SER A 69 -38.22 -27.16 10.42
C SER A 69 -36.86 -27.28 9.73
N THR A 70 -36.39 -28.52 9.62
CA THR A 70 -35.19 -28.91 8.89
C THR A 70 -35.53 -28.99 7.42
N GLU A 71 -35.09 -27.99 6.64
CA GLU A 71 -34.96 -28.10 5.19
C GLU A 71 -33.48 -27.89 4.84
N THR A 72 -32.88 -28.96 4.31
CA THR A 72 -31.53 -28.98 3.79
C THR A 72 -31.52 -28.26 2.45
N GLU A 73 -31.50 -26.93 2.48
CA GLU A 73 -31.09 -26.14 1.32
C GLU A 73 -29.56 -26.07 1.28
N THR A 74 -29.02 -26.53 0.17
CA THR A 74 -27.62 -26.39 -0.22
C THR A 74 -27.28 -24.90 -0.26
N ALA A 75 -26.69 -24.40 0.81
CA ALA A 75 -26.11 -23.06 0.86
C ALA A 75 -24.93 -23.00 -0.13
N SER A 76 -25.14 -22.34 -1.25
CA SER A 76 -24.06 -21.60 -1.91
C SER A 76 -23.59 -20.51 -0.93
N PRO A 77 -22.28 -20.26 -0.76
CA PRO A 77 -21.82 -19.19 0.10
C PRO A 77 -22.21 -17.85 -0.53
N THR A 78 -23.25 -17.22 -0.01
CA THR A 78 -23.48 -15.78 -0.17
C THR A 78 -22.92 -15.11 1.07
N SER A 79 -21.60 -15.09 1.20
CA SER A 79 -20.91 -14.08 2.01
C SER A 79 -20.84 -12.83 1.17
N GLY A 80 -21.94 -12.10 1.12
CA GLY A 80 -21.97 -10.73 0.63
C GLY A 80 -22.16 -9.84 1.83
N THR A 81 -21.16 -9.76 2.71
CA THR A 81 -21.02 -8.56 3.55
C THR A 81 -20.98 -7.39 2.56
N ASP A 82 -21.86 -6.40 2.73
CA ASP A 82 -21.85 -5.20 1.89
C ASP A 82 -20.61 -4.40 2.27
N ILE A 83 -19.48 -4.78 1.69
CA ILE A 83 -18.19 -4.14 1.92
C ILE A 83 -18.29 -2.78 1.25
N GLY A 84 -18.12 -1.70 2.02
CA GLY A 84 -18.10 -0.34 1.47
C GLY A 84 -17.04 -0.22 0.38
N LEU A 85 -17.26 0.65 -0.62
CA LEU A 85 -16.26 0.87 -1.66
C LEU A 85 -14.97 1.45 -1.04
N GLY A 86 -13.82 0.95 -1.47
CA GLY A 86 -12.50 1.46 -1.08
C GLY A 86 -12.00 1.01 0.29
N VAL A 87 -12.63 0.01 0.91
CA VAL A 87 -12.21 -0.52 2.22
C VAL A 87 -11.53 -1.88 2.09
N VAL A 88 -10.68 -2.21 3.06
CA VAL A 88 -10.05 -3.53 3.21
C VAL A 88 -10.42 -4.04 4.59
N LEU A 89 -11.30 -5.03 4.66
CA LEU A 89 -11.79 -5.59 5.92
C LEU A 89 -11.01 -6.83 6.32
N ILE A 90 -10.68 -6.92 7.61
CA ILE A 90 -10.15 -8.10 8.26
C ILE A 90 -11.13 -8.46 9.37
N GLY A 91 -12.04 -9.40 9.08
CA GLY A 91 -13.26 -9.55 9.87
C GLY A 91 -14.11 -8.27 9.84
N ASP A 92 -14.29 -7.62 10.99
CA ASP A 92 -15.02 -6.34 11.12
C ASP A 92 -14.09 -5.10 11.16
N LEU A 93 -12.78 -5.30 11.06
CA LEU A 93 -11.77 -4.25 11.17
C LEU A 93 -11.37 -3.68 9.79
N ASP A 94 -11.41 -2.36 9.62
CA ASP A 94 -10.87 -1.71 8.42
C ASP A 94 -9.35 -1.53 8.53
N ALA A 95 -8.61 -2.25 7.70
CA ALA A 95 -7.15 -2.26 7.66
C ALA A 95 -6.54 -0.95 7.15
N LEU A 96 -7.34 -0.10 6.49
CA LEU A 96 -6.89 1.20 5.96
C LEU A 96 -7.21 2.36 6.91
N ALA A 97 -7.89 2.10 8.02
CA ALA A 97 -8.13 3.10 9.04
C ALA A 97 -6.80 3.57 9.67
N PRO A 98 -6.67 4.88 10.00
CA PRO A 98 -5.47 5.38 10.66
C PRO A 98 -5.29 4.73 12.04
N ASP A 99 -4.03 4.51 12.42
CA ASP A 99 -3.64 3.97 13.73
C ASP A 99 -4.24 2.60 14.08
N VAL A 100 -4.58 1.79 13.06
CA VAL A 100 -5.09 0.43 13.26
C VAL A 100 -3.98 -0.52 13.69
N ASP A 101 -4.24 -1.33 14.72
CA ASP A 101 -3.33 -2.40 15.15
C ASP A 101 -3.78 -3.73 14.54
N LEU A 102 -2.98 -4.24 13.61
CA LEU A 102 -3.24 -5.49 12.88
C LEU A 102 -2.61 -6.72 13.53
N SER A 103 -1.85 -6.55 14.62
CA SER A 103 -1.07 -7.63 15.23
C SER A 103 -1.91 -8.81 15.72
N ALA A 104 -3.15 -8.53 16.16
CA ALA A 104 -4.08 -9.56 16.64
C ALA A 104 -4.84 -10.27 15.50
N SER A 105 -4.79 -9.72 14.28
CA SER A 105 -5.56 -10.19 13.12
C SER A 105 -4.73 -10.99 12.13
N VAL A 106 -3.48 -11.32 12.48
CA VAL A 106 -2.63 -12.18 11.65
C VAL A 106 -3.27 -13.56 11.50
N GLY A 107 -3.40 -14.01 10.26
CA GLY A 107 -4.06 -15.26 9.88
C GLY A 107 -5.57 -15.13 9.68
N GLU A 108 -6.16 -13.94 9.89
CA GLU A 108 -7.57 -13.70 9.60
C GLU A 108 -7.82 -13.48 8.10
N PRO A 109 -9.02 -13.86 7.61
CA PRO A 109 -9.40 -13.60 6.24
C PRO A 109 -9.54 -12.09 5.98
N VAL A 110 -9.09 -11.68 4.80
CA VAL A 110 -9.17 -10.31 4.30
C VAL A 110 -10.10 -10.24 3.11
N GLU A 111 -10.98 -9.25 3.09
CA GLU A 111 -11.84 -8.95 1.96
C GLU A 111 -11.72 -7.47 1.60
N ALA A 112 -11.44 -7.18 0.34
CA ALA A 112 -11.28 -5.83 -0.18
C ALA A 112 -12.24 -5.59 -1.33
N ASN A 113 -12.87 -4.41 -1.34
CA ASN A 113 -13.81 -4.05 -2.39
C ASN A 113 -13.44 -2.71 -3.04
N THR A 114 -13.17 -2.73 -4.34
CA THR A 114 -12.98 -1.52 -5.15
C THR A 114 -11.89 -0.59 -4.58
N VAL A 115 -10.74 -1.15 -4.21
CA VAL A 115 -9.63 -0.42 -3.60
C VAL A 115 -8.62 0.00 -4.66
N GLN A 116 -8.12 1.23 -4.57
CA GLN A 116 -7.16 1.75 -5.53
C GLN A 116 -5.74 1.25 -5.25
N VAL A 117 -5.04 0.89 -6.33
CA VAL A 117 -3.62 0.56 -6.32
C VAL A 117 -2.81 1.86 -6.32
N GLN A 118 -2.00 2.03 -5.28
CA GLN A 118 -1.17 3.23 -5.07
C GLN A 118 0.23 3.10 -5.66
N ALA A 119 0.79 1.89 -5.64
CA ALA A 119 2.13 1.64 -6.19
C ALA A 119 2.33 0.15 -6.48
N VAL A 120 2.95 -0.18 -7.60
CA VAL A 120 3.41 -1.54 -7.91
C VAL A 120 4.86 -1.66 -7.49
N VAL A 121 5.14 -2.60 -6.58
CA VAL A 121 6.43 -2.68 -5.88
C VAL A 121 7.23 -3.93 -6.20
N ALA A 122 6.57 -4.96 -6.70
CA ALA A 122 7.21 -6.10 -7.33
C ALA A 122 6.26 -6.62 -8.43
N ASP A 123 6.70 -7.63 -9.17
CA ASP A 123 5.89 -8.27 -10.21
C ASP A 123 4.54 -8.78 -9.67
N GLU A 124 4.57 -9.37 -8.46
CA GLU A 124 3.41 -9.93 -7.79
C GLU A 124 3.05 -9.18 -6.49
N ALA A 125 3.54 -7.95 -6.30
CA ALA A 125 3.24 -7.18 -5.10
C ALA A 125 2.98 -5.69 -5.38
N PHE A 126 1.95 -5.15 -4.73
CA PHE A 126 1.54 -3.76 -4.88
C PHE A 126 0.90 -3.24 -3.59
N PHE A 127 0.91 -1.93 -3.40
CA PHE A 127 0.23 -1.26 -2.30
C PHE A 127 -1.17 -0.81 -2.73
N VAL A 128 -2.15 -1.02 -1.88
CA VAL A 128 -3.52 -0.52 -2.07
C VAL A 128 -3.93 0.37 -0.91
N GLY A 129 -4.79 1.34 -1.18
CA GLY A 129 -5.34 2.23 -0.17
C GLY A 129 -5.89 3.53 -0.75
N PRO A 130 -6.48 4.42 0.06
CA PRO A 130 -6.94 5.74 -0.40
C PRO A 130 -5.79 6.71 -0.71
N GLU A 131 -4.66 6.60 -0.01
CA GLU A 131 -3.51 7.51 -0.14
C GLU A 131 -2.20 6.86 0.35
N ALA A 132 -1.03 7.39 -0.03
CA ALA A 132 0.29 6.80 0.21
C ALA A 132 0.70 6.59 1.70
N GLY A 133 -0.07 7.11 2.66
CA GLY A 133 0.14 6.89 4.10
C GLY A 133 -0.88 5.96 4.76
N GLN A 134 -1.89 5.53 4.01
CA GLN A 134 -2.94 4.61 4.43
C GLN A 134 -2.99 3.49 3.41
N THR A 135 -1.93 2.67 3.38
CA THR A 135 -1.82 1.57 2.43
C THR A 135 -1.51 0.26 3.11
N ILE A 136 -1.99 -0.83 2.53
CA ILE A 136 -1.56 -2.18 2.85
C ILE A 136 -0.93 -2.82 1.62
N MET A 137 0.14 -3.58 1.80
CA MET A 137 0.71 -4.35 0.71
C MET A 137 -0.14 -5.58 0.43
N VAL A 138 -0.34 -5.87 -0.84
CA VAL A 138 -0.99 -7.07 -1.34
C VAL A 138 0.04 -7.84 -2.16
N ARG A 139 0.19 -9.13 -1.86
CA ARG A 139 0.97 -10.07 -2.65
C ARG A 139 0.04 -11.04 -3.34
N LEU A 140 0.22 -11.21 -4.64
CA LEU A 140 -0.45 -12.25 -5.41
C LEU A 140 0.26 -13.58 -5.15
N GLN A 141 -0.51 -14.65 -4.93
CA GLN A 141 0.09 -15.99 -5.02
C GLN A 141 0.42 -16.27 -6.49
N PRO A 142 1.47 -17.05 -6.79
CA PRO A 142 1.61 -17.61 -8.13
C PRO A 142 0.35 -18.45 -8.41
N PHE A 143 -0.52 -17.95 -9.30
CA PHE A 143 -1.83 -18.56 -9.57
C PHE A 143 -1.76 -19.82 -10.44
N GLY A 144 -0.58 -20.28 -10.80
CA GLY A 144 -0.35 -21.57 -11.43
C GLY A 144 0.18 -22.55 -10.39
N GLY A 145 -0.37 -23.76 -10.36
CA GLY A 145 0.30 -24.87 -9.67
C GLY A 145 1.74 -25.06 -10.18
N SER A 146 2.45 -26.07 -9.68
CA SER A 146 3.89 -26.33 -9.86
C SER A 146 4.48 -26.29 -11.28
N ASP A 147 3.69 -26.08 -12.33
CA ASP A 147 4.04 -26.05 -13.73
C ASP A 147 3.81 -24.69 -14.44
N ASP A 148 3.15 -23.70 -13.81
CA ASP A 148 2.96 -22.34 -14.37
C ASP A 148 3.36 -21.27 -13.33
N SER A 149 4.40 -20.49 -13.64
CA SER A 149 5.16 -19.73 -12.63
C SER A 149 4.71 -18.28 -12.38
N GLU A 150 3.72 -17.77 -13.11
CA GLU A 150 3.37 -16.35 -13.11
C GLU A 150 1.85 -16.15 -13.05
N SER A 151 1.41 -15.24 -12.19
CA SER A 151 0.04 -14.72 -12.18
C SER A 151 -0.33 -14.13 -13.56
N PRO A 152 -1.51 -14.43 -14.14
CA PRO A 152 -1.98 -13.78 -15.37
C PRO A 152 -2.48 -12.35 -15.13
N PHE A 153 -2.45 -11.87 -13.88
CA PHE A 153 -2.94 -10.55 -13.50
C PHE A 153 -1.82 -9.53 -13.58
N GLU A 154 -1.94 -8.61 -14.53
CA GLU A 154 -1.09 -7.42 -14.63
C GLU A 154 -1.79 -6.26 -13.92
N VAL A 155 -1.25 -5.81 -12.80
CA VAL A 155 -1.78 -4.68 -12.01
C VAL A 155 -0.91 -3.45 -12.25
N GLN A 156 -1.53 -2.28 -12.41
CA GLN A 156 -0.87 -1.00 -12.61
C GLN A 156 -1.27 0.01 -11.52
N GLU A 157 -0.43 1.02 -11.31
CA GLU A 157 -0.75 2.15 -10.45
C GLU A 157 -2.00 2.88 -10.97
N GLY A 158 -2.94 3.16 -10.06
CA GLY A 158 -4.22 3.78 -10.36
C GLY A 158 -5.35 2.79 -10.68
N ASP A 159 -5.03 1.51 -10.89
CA ASP A 159 -6.06 0.47 -11.07
C ASP A 159 -6.93 0.34 -9.82
N THR A 160 -8.14 -0.14 -10.01
CA THR A 160 -9.06 -0.44 -8.93
C THR A 160 -9.28 -1.94 -8.87
N VAL A 161 -9.06 -2.54 -7.70
CA VAL A 161 -9.08 -3.99 -7.51
C VAL A 161 -10.02 -4.38 -6.39
N SER A 162 -10.61 -5.56 -6.51
CA SER A 162 -11.26 -6.28 -5.40
C SER A 162 -10.56 -7.62 -5.22
N PHE A 163 -10.26 -7.99 -3.99
CA PHE A 163 -9.51 -9.21 -3.69
C PHE A 163 -9.94 -9.82 -2.37
N SER A 164 -9.64 -11.09 -2.20
CA SER A 164 -9.72 -11.78 -0.92
C SER A 164 -8.42 -12.52 -0.63
N GLY A 165 -8.11 -12.72 0.64
CA GLY A 165 -6.88 -13.41 1.03
C GLY A 165 -6.77 -13.59 2.54
N THR A 166 -5.53 -13.68 3.01
CA THR A 166 -5.20 -13.80 4.43
C THR A 166 -4.22 -12.72 4.83
N LEU A 167 -4.38 -12.16 6.03
CA LEU A 167 -3.41 -11.23 6.58
C LEU A 167 -2.19 -12.00 7.10
N GLU A 168 -1.00 -11.60 6.68
CA GLU A 168 0.26 -12.17 7.11
C GLU A 168 1.23 -11.09 7.59
N GLN A 169 2.22 -11.50 8.39
CA GLN A 169 3.28 -10.63 8.86
C GLN A 169 4.52 -10.79 7.99
N ILE A 170 5.17 -9.68 7.68
CA ILE A 170 6.44 -9.62 6.97
C ILE A 170 7.54 -10.15 7.86
N ASP A 171 8.19 -11.22 7.43
CA ASP A 171 9.39 -11.77 8.05
C ASP A 171 10.64 -11.55 7.18
N GLU A 172 11.82 -11.95 7.70
CA GLU A 172 13.09 -11.81 7.00
C GLU A 172 13.15 -12.65 5.71
N GLU A 173 12.49 -13.82 5.68
CA GLU A 173 12.50 -14.72 4.52
C GLU A 173 11.69 -14.11 3.38
N PHE A 174 10.54 -13.54 3.70
CA PHE A 174 9.66 -12.85 2.78
C PHE A 174 10.33 -11.62 2.15
N LEU A 175 11.01 -10.78 2.94
CA LEU A 175 11.75 -9.63 2.40
C LEU A 175 12.90 -10.05 1.48
N ALA A 176 13.54 -11.18 1.76
CA ALA A 176 14.61 -11.72 0.92
C ALA A 176 14.09 -12.29 -0.42
N ASP A 177 12.86 -12.78 -0.44
CA ASP A 177 12.15 -13.28 -1.63
C ASP A 177 11.59 -12.13 -2.49
N LEU A 178 11.15 -11.05 -1.85
CA LEU A 178 10.62 -9.87 -2.50
C LEU A 178 11.70 -9.13 -3.31
N GLN A 179 11.61 -9.24 -4.63
CA GLN A 179 12.45 -8.49 -5.57
C GLN A 179 11.91 -7.07 -5.77
N LEU A 180 11.94 -6.26 -4.70
CA LEU A 180 11.36 -4.93 -4.67
C LEU A 180 11.97 -3.97 -5.72
N TYR A 181 11.10 -3.21 -6.38
CA TYR A 181 11.46 -2.02 -7.14
C TYR A 181 11.63 -0.83 -6.20
N GLN A 182 12.63 0.04 -6.42
CA GLN A 182 12.66 1.33 -5.72
C GLN A 182 11.47 2.18 -6.18
N PRO A 183 10.68 2.80 -5.28
CA PRO A 183 10.97 3.17 -3.88
C PRO A 183 10.35 2.28 -2.78
N ALA A 184 10.08 1.00 -3.03
CA ALA A 184 9.42 0.10 -2.08
C ALA A 184 10.23 -0.30 -0.83
N GLU A 185 11.40 0.32 -0.61
CA GLU A 185 12.30 0.08 0.55
C GLU A 185 11.71 0.54 1.90
N GLN A 186 10.39 0.68 2.02
CA GLN A 186 9.70 1.12 3.24
C GLN A 186 9.13 -0.05 4.06
N LEU A 187 9.24 -1.28 3.58
CA LEU A 187 8.78 -2.46 4.31
C LEU A 187 9.82 -2.90 5.33
N GLU A 188 9.38 -3.08 6.56
CA GLU A 188 10.19 -3.57 7.66
C GLU A 188 9.65 -4.92 8.17
N THR A 189 10.53 -5.74 8.74
CA THR A 189 10.08 -6.94 9.46
C THR A 189 9.15 -6.55 10.58
N GLY A 190 7.98 -7.20 10.65
CA GLY A 190 6.93 -6.87 11.60
C GLY A 190 5.73 -6.14 10.99
N ASP A 191 5.89 -5.54 9.81
CA ASP A 191 4.78 -4.99 9.02
C ASP A 191 3.83 -6.10 8.54
N TYR A 192 2.69 -5.71 7.98
CA TYR A 192 1.66 -6.64 7.54
C TYR A 192 1.40 -6.52 6.04
N TYR A 193 1.02 -7.65 5.45
CA TYR A 193 0.61 -7.74 4.06
C TYR A 193 -0.56 -8.70 3.91
N VAL A 194 -1.28 -8.58 2.79
CA VAL A 194 -2.33 -9.52 2.42
C VAL A 194 -1.78 -10.48 1.39
N GLN A 195 -1.79 -11.77 1.69
CA GLN A 195 -1.58 -12.81 0.70
C GLN A 195 -2.90 -13.07 -0.02
N ALA A 196 -3.07 -12.46 -1.20
CA ALA A 196 -4.29 -12.59 -1.99
C ALA A 196 -4.39 -13.98 -2.62
N SER A 197 -5.54 -14.62 -2.41
CA SER A 197 -5.91 -15.90 -3.03
C SER A 197 -6.87 -15.72 -4.19
N GLU A 198 -7.52 -14.57 -4.30
CA GLU A 198 -8.38 -14.20 -5.43
C GLU A 198 -8.25 -12.70 -5.69
N ILE A 199 -8.28 -12.30 -6.95
CA ILE A 199 -8.25 -10.89 -7.36
C ILE A 199 -9.09 -10.67 -8.62
N SER A 200 -9.70 -9.49 -8.69
CA SER A 200 -10.43 -8.99 -9.85
C SER A 200 -10.16 -7.50 -10.04
N LEU A 201 -10.04 -7.09 -11.31
CA LEU A 201 -9.95 -5.67 -11.69
C LEU A 201 -11.37 -5.13 -11.87
N ALA A 202 -11.65 -3.96 -11.32
CA ALA A 202 -12.88 -3.23 -11.61
C ALA A 202 -12.74 -2.57 -13.00
N GLU A 203 -13.75 -2.79 -13.86
CA GLU A 203 -13.83 -2.22 -15.22
C GLU A 203 -14.22 -0.73 -15.24
#